data_AF-A0ABD4WKZ8-F1
#
_entry.id   AF-A0ABD4WKZ8-F1
#
_cell.length_a   1.000
_cell.length_b   1.000
_cell.length_c   1.000
_cell.angle_alpha   90.00
_cell.angle_beta   90.00
_cell.angle_gamma   90.00
#
_symmetry.space_group_name_H-M   'P 1'
#
loop_
_entity.id
_entity.type
_entity.pdbx_description
1 polymer ?
#
loop_
_entity_poly.entity_id
_entity_poly.type
_entity_poly.pdbx_seq_one_letter_code
_entity_poly.pdbx_strand_id
1 'polypeptide(L)'
;ILYEIYRKTRLTSTAGIGTNLLLDKVILYHEAKHSPTGVDYWRYEYIPVKLWSIHPMKDFCGISSATERRLNRSGIHSIKELALSSKEMLL
;
A
#
# COMPACT_ATOMS: atom_id res chain seq x y z
N ILE A 1 10.95 18.22 7.56
CA ILE A 1 11.84 17.03 7.44
C ILE A 1 12.33 16.86 5.99
N LEU A 2 11.47 16.66 4.99
CA LEU A 2 11.89 16.42 3.59
C LEU A 2 12.80 17.54 3.03
N TYR A 3 12.46 18.81 3.28
CA TYR A 3 13.30 19.95 2.89
C TYR A 3 14.71 19.90 3.49
N GLU A 4 14.82 19.49 4.75
CA GLU A 4 16.12 19.36 5.45
C GLU A 4 16.97 18.24 4.85
N ILE A 5 16.35 17.13 4.46
CA ILE A 5 17.03 16.04 3.75
C ILE A 5 17.57 16.57 2.43
N TYR A 6 16.71 17.19 1.60
CA TYR A 6 17.13 17.74 0.32
C TYR A 6 18.25 18.78 0.45
N ARG A 7 18.15 19.69 1.42
CA ARG A 7 19.17 20.72 1.65
C ARG A 7 20.53 20.13 1.99
N LYS A 8 20.57 19.03 2.76
CA LYS A 8 21.81 18.40 3.23
C LYS A 8 22.40 17.40 2.23
N THR A 9 21.55 16.64 1.54
CA THR A 9 21.99 15.49 0.72
C THR A 9 21.79 15.70 -0.77
N ARG A 10 21.00 16.70 -1.17
CA ARG A 10 20.49 16.89 -2.55
C ARG A 10 19.65 15.71 -3.07
N LEU A 11 19.18 14.84 -2.18
CA LEU A 11 18.27 13.75 -2.52
C LEU A 11 16.83 14.16 -2.24
N THR A 12 15.94 13.91 -3.19
CA THR A 12 14.50 14.02 -2.98
C THR A 12 14.02 12.87 -2.09
N SER A 13 13.02 13.12 -1.27
CA SER A 13 12.45 12.11 -0.37
C SER A 13 10.95 12.28 -0.29
N THR A 14 10.27 11.20 0.04
CA THR A 14 8.81 11.14 0.17
C THR A 14 8.44 10.55 1.52
N ALA A 15 7.24 10.86 2.03
CA ALA A 15 6.74 10.33 3.30
C ALA A 15 5.25 9.98 3.21
N GLY A 16 4.91 8.74 3.53
CA GLY A 16 3.55 8.32 3.80
C GLY A 16 3.27 8.36 5.29
N ILE A 17 2.08 8.81 5.69
CA ILE A 17 1.66 8.90 7.08
C ILE A 17 0.35 8.13 7.26
N GLY A 18 0.36 7.10 8.09
CA GLY A 18 -0.77 6.21 8.35
C GLY A 18 -0.82 5.83 9.82
N THR A 19 -1.82 5.03 10.18
CA THR A 19 -2.05 4.60 11.56
C THR A 19 -1.20 3.39 11.97
N ASN A 20 -0.46 2.80 11.02
CA ASN A 20 0.46 1.69 11.24
C ASN A 20 1.48 1.60 10.08
N LEU A 21 2.54 0.81 10.29
CA LEU A 21 3.65 0.64 9.35
C LEU A 21 3.24 0.10 7.97
N LEU A 22 2.21 -0.75 7.91
CA LEU A 22 1.70 -1.27 6.64
C LEU A 22 1.09 -0.14 5.81
N LEU A 23 0.24 0.68 6.43
CA LEU A 23 -0.35 1.84 5.77
C LEU A 23 0.71 2.85 5.37
N ASP A 24 1.67 3.20 6.24
CA ASP A 24 2.77 4.11 5.90
C ASP A 24 3.46 3.71 4.60
N LYS A 25 3.81 2.42 4.49
CA LYS A 25 4.53 1.88 3.34
C LYS A 25 3.67 1.85 2.07
N VAL A 26 2.39 1.52 2.20
CA VAL A 26 1.45 1.55 1.07
C VAL A 26 1.27 2.98 0.57
N ILE A 27 1.02 3.93 1.45
CA ILE A 27 0.84 5.36 1.11
C ILE A 27 2.08 5.89 0.42
N LEU A 28 3.26 5.58 0.97
CA LEU A 28 4.54 5.99 0.40
C LEU A 28 4.69 5.52 -1.05
N TYR A 29 4.36 4.25 -1.32
CA TYR A 29 4.54 3.64 -2.62
C TYR A 29 3.45 4.02 -3.63
N HIS A 30 2.22 4.25 -3.20
CA HIS A 30 1.09 4.44 -4.11
C HIS A 30 0.69 5.90 -4.32
N GLU A 31 0.89 6.78 -3.33
CA GLU A 31 0.44 8.18 -3.44
C GLU A 31 1.55 9.18 -3.16
N ALA A 32 2.25 9.07 -2.03
CA ALA A 32 3.19 10.12 -1.62
C ALA A 32 4.32 10.35 -2.65
N LYS A 33 4.76 9.31 -3.37
CA LYS A 33 5.78 9.45 -4.44
C LYS A 33 5.28 10.17 -5.71
N HIS A 34 3.97 10.26 -5.88
CA HIS A 34 3.31 10.95 -7.00
C HIS A 34 2.73 12.31 -6.57
N SER A 35 2.66 12.57 -5.26
CA SER A 35 2.22 13.84 -4.70
C SER A 35 3.24 14.96 -5.01
N PRO A 36 2.79 16.16 -5.42
CA PRO A 36 3.67 17.31 -5.63
C PRO A 36 4.46 17.73 -4.38
N THR A 37 3.92 17.47 -3.19
CA THR A 37 4.59 17.77 -1.91
C THR A 37 5.52 16.65 -1.45
N GLY A 38 5.44 15.48 -2.08
CA GLY A 38 6.12 14.26 -1.64
C GLY A 38 5.54 13.65 -0.35
N VAL A 39 4.39 14.14 0.12
CA VAL A 39 3.76 13.68 1.38
C VAL A 39 2.29 13.35 1.14
N ASP A 40 1.82 12.25 1.73
CA ASP A 40 0.40 11.91 1.77
C ASP A 40 0.03 11.23 3.11
N TYR A 41 -1.25 11.27 3.47
CA TYR A 41 -1.79 10.79 4.75
C TYR A 41 -3.10 10.04 4.60
N TRP A 42 -3.19 8.82 5.14
CA TRP A 42 -4.43 8.05 5.18
C TRP A 42 -4.92 7.78 6.59
N ARG A 43 -6.23 7.97 6.77
CA ARG A 43 -7.03 7.38 7.86
C ARG A 43 -7.70 6.08 7.44
N TYR A 44 -8.25 5.36 8.42
CA TYR A 44 -9.03 4.14 8.18
C TYR A 44 -10.18 4.35 7.19
N GLU A 45 -10.79 5.54 7.15
CA GLU A 45 -11.85 5.91 6.19
C GLU A 45 -11.44 5.71 4.72
N TYR A 46 -10.15 5.82 4.40
CA TYR A 46 -9.64 5.70 3.04
C TYR A 46 -9.40 4.25 2.61
N ILE A 47 -9.40 3.29 3.54
CA ILE A 47 -9.12 1.88 3.22
C ILE A 47 -10.07 1.33 2.15
N PRO A 48 -11.40 1.50 2.26
CA PRO A 48 -12.31 0.91 1.28
C PRO A 48 -12.17 1.48 -0.13
N VAL A 49 -11.68 2.71 -0.25
CA VAL A 49 -11.60 3.44 -1.54
C VAL A 49 -10.20 3.37 -2.13
N LYS A 50 -9.15 3.42 -1.31
CA LYS A 50 -7.75 3.48 -1.77
C LYS A 50 -7.05 2.13 -1.63
N LEU A 51 -6.98 1.59 -0.41
CA LEU A 51 -6.24 0.34 -0.13
C LEU A 51 -6.84 -0.86 -0.88
N TRP A 52 -8.17 -0.99 -0.84
CA TRP A 52 -8.89 -2.09 -1.47
C TRP A 52 -8.86 -2.03 -3.00
N SER A 53 -8.61 -0.86 -3.57
CA SER A 53 -8.54 -0.61 -5.01
C SER A 53 -7.16 -0.92 -5.62
N ILE A 54 -6.18 -1.32 -4.80
CA ILE A 54 -4.85 -1.70 -5.29
C ILE A 54 -4.97 -2.93 -6.19
N HIS A 55 -4.59 -2.77 -7.46
CA HIS A 55 -4.56 -3.81 -8.46
C HIS A 55 -3.42 -3.55 -9.45
N PRO A 56 -2.70 -4.60 -9.91
CA PRO A 56 -2.79 -6.01 -9.51
C PRO A 56 -2.43 -6.25 -8.04
N MET A 57 -2.86 -7.37 -7.45
CA MET A 57 -2.70 -7.62 -6.00
C MET A 57 -1.22 -7.67 -5.58
N LYS A 58 -0.32 -8.08 -6.48
CA LYS A 58 1.12 -8.08 -6.24
C LYS A 58 1.73 -6.69 -5.99
N ASP A 59 1.00 -5.61 -6.30
CA ASP A 59 1.43 -4.24 -6.01
C ASP A 59 1.11 -3.84 -4.56
N PHE A 60 0.41 -4.69 -3.81
CA PHE A 60 0.23 -4.57 -2.38
C PHE A 60 1.46 -5.06 -1.62
N CYS A 61 1.87 -4.32 -0.59
CA CYS A 61 3.03 -4.67 0.22
C CYS A 61 2.83 -6.02 0.95
N GLY A 62 3.65 -7.02 0.59
CA GLY A 62 3.61 -8.36 1.19
C GLY A 62 2.98 -9.43 0.30
N ILE A 63 2.44 -9.07 -0.87
CA ILE A 63 1.93 -10.03 -1.85
C ILE A 63 2.92 -10.13 -3.00
N SER A 64 3.51 -11.32 -3.17
CA SER A 64 4.36 -11.60 -4.34
C SER A 64 3.50 -12.06 -5.53
N SER A 65 4.06 -12.05 -6.75
CA SER A 65 3.40 -12.66 -7.92
C SER A 65 3.07 -14.15 -7.72
N ALA A 66 3.84 -14.87 -6.89
CA ALA A 66 3.53 -16.26 -6.53
C ALA A 66 2.32 -16.35 -5.58
N THR A 67 2.26 -15.45 -4.59
CA THR A 67 1.14 -15.33 -3.66
C THR A 67 -0.14 -14.95 -4.39
N GLU A 68 -0.09 -13.93 -5.25
CA GLU A 68 -1.22 -13.51 -6.10
C GLU A 68 -1.75 -14.67 -6.95
N ARG A 69 -0.87 -15.46 -7.58
CA ARG A 69 -1.28 -16.65 -8.33
C ARG A 69 -1.96 -17.71 -7.47
N ARG A 70 -1.52 -17.90 -6.22
CA ARG A 70 -2.17 -18.83 -5.28
C ARG A 70 -3.55 -18.31 -4.87
N LEU A 71 -3.65 -17.03 -4.50
CA LEU A 71 -4.91 -16.38 -4.14
C LEU A 71 -5.93 -16.44 -5.30
N ASN A 72 -5.48 -16.14 -6.52
CA ASN A 72 -6.30 -16.25 -7.71
C ASN A 72 -6.82 -17.68 -7.95
N ARG A 73 -6.03 -18.72 -7.65
CA ARG A 73 -6.50 -20.13 -7.74
C ARG A 73 -7.53 -20.48 -6.67
N SER A 74 -7.49 -19.78 -5.53
CA SER A 74 -8.48 -19.90 -4.46
C SER A 74 -9.70 -18.98 -4.66
N GLY A 75 -9.82 -18.30 -5.81
CA GLY A 75 -10.94 -17.42 -6.13
C GLY A 75 -10.87 -16.03 -5.48
N ILE A 76 -9.71 -15.64 -4.95
CA ILE A 76 -9.46 -14.31 -4.37
C ILE A 76 -8.68 -13.48 -5.38
N HIS A 77 -9.32 -12.45 -5.94
CA HIS A 77 -8.81 -11.63 -7.04
C HIS A 77 -8.58 -10.16 -6.69
N SER A 78 -8.98 -9.74 -5.48
CA SER A 78 -8.79 -8.37 -5.00
C SER A 78 -8.33 -8.30 -3.55
N ILE A 79 -7.74 -7.16 -3.15
CA ILE A 79 -7.36 -6.90 -1.75
C ILE A 79 -8.60 -6.89 -0.84
N LYS A 80 -9.73 -6.40 -1.35
CA LYS A 80 -11.02 -6.45 -0.63
C LYS A 80 -11.46 -7.88 -0.37
N GLU A 81 -11.46 -8.73 -1.39
CA GLU A 81 -11.82 -10.14 -1.24
C GLU A 81 -10.88 -10.85 -0.26
N LEU A 82 -9.57 -10.57 -0.33
CA LEU A 82 -8.62 -11.10 0.63
C LEU A 82 -8.94 -10.66 2.06
N ALA A 83 -9.25 -9.38 2.28
CA ALA A 83 -9.58 -8.85 3.60
C ALA A 83 -10.90 -9.41 4.17
N LEU A 84 -11.82 -9.86 3.32
CA LEU A 84 -13.12 -10.43 3.69
C LEU A 84 -13.13 -11.97 3.65
N SER A 85 -12.05 -12.60 3.20
CA SER A 85 -11.92 -14.04 3.12
C SER A 85 -11.80 -14.69 4.50
N SER A 86 -12.31 -15.92 4.64
CA SER A 86 -12.16 -16.68 5.88
C SER A 86 -10.74 -17.24 5.99
N LYS A 87 -10.26 -17.43 7.21
CA LYS A 87 -8.90 -17.93 7.46
C LYS A 87 -8.69 -19.32 6.86
N GLU A 88 -9.73 -20.15 6.85
CA GLU A 88 -9.72 -21.51 6.31
C GLU A 88 -9.47 -21.52 4.79
N MET A 89 -9.90 -20.48 4.06
CA MET A 89 -9.62 -20.35 2.63
C MET A 89 -8.16 -19.96 2.33
N LEU A 90 -7.41 -19.51 3.33
CA LEU A 90 -6.03 -19.05 3.20
C LEU A 90 -4.98 -20.09 3.64
N LEU A 91 -5.41 -21.20 4.24
CA LEU A 91 -4.58 -22.32 4.68
C LEU A 91 -4.49 -23.39 3.58
#